data_AF-A0A318D2D0-F1
#
_entry.id   AF-A0A318D2D0-F1
#
_cell.length_a   1.000
_cell.length_b   1.000
_cell.length_c   1.000
_cell.angle_alpha   90.00
_cell.angle_beta   90.00
_cell.angle_gamma   90.00
#
_symmetry.space_group_name_H-M   'P 1'
#
loop_
_entity.id
_entity.type
_entity.pdbx_description
1 polymer ?
#
loop_
_entity_poly.entity_id
_entity_poly.type
_entity_poly.pdbx_seq_one_letter_code
_entity_poly.pdbx_strand_id
1 'polypeptide(L)'
;MFDQLFKQPCALLRHQNAPLAAERASFLAKRAKNGAAPSTLVKLARELFVIVQELDLANNEMITPLAIEVAAERWAWQQKHRNRAQSERWSQILFRQTATAWLQFLGRLTIPETEPKPFASLVEHFTNNLQNERGLSSVTVANYQWHIEKFLTWFNTQQQIFLEVSVADTDAFLARQSERWHRVSIATSA
;
A
#
# COMPACT_ATOMS: atom_id res chain seq x y z
N MET A 1 8.15 -7.80 -25.48
CA MET A 1 7.15 -7.07 -24.67
C MET A 1 7.05 -5.60 -25.07
N PHE A 2 8.12 -4.80 -24.98
CA PHE A 2 8.04 -3.35 -25.30
C PHE A 2 7.70 -3.06 -26.77
N ASP A 3 8.18 -3.90 -27.68
CA ASP A 3 7.89 -3.91 -29.12
C ASP A 3 6.39 -4.04 -29.43
N GLN A 4 5.64 -4.73 -28.56
CA GLN A 4 4.19 -4.88 -28.68
C GLN A 4 3.43 -3.65 -28.16
N LEU A 5 4.07 -2.84 -27.32
CA LEU A 5 3.45 -1.69 -26.64
C LEU A 5 3.79 -0.35 -27.32
N PHE A 6 4.97 -0.22 -27.93
CA PHE A 6 5.47 1.03 -28.48
C PHE A 6 5.76 0.90 -29.97
N LYS A 7 4.95 1.59 -30.80
CA LYS A 7 5.14 1.64 -32.25
C LYS A 7 6.27 2.56 -32.69
N GLN A 8 6.60 3.57 -31.90
CA GLN A 8 7.65 4.53 -32.24
C GLN A 8 9.04 3.99 -31.84
N PRO A 9 10.01 3.93 -32.76
CA PRO A 9 11.35 3.40 -32.48
C PRO A 9 12.08 4.12 -31.33
N CYS A 10 11.94 5.44 -31.24
CA CYS A 10 12.56 6.22 -30.16
C CYS A 10 12.02 5.83 -28.77
N ALA A 11 10.71 5.60 -28.66
CA ALA A 11 10.09 5.17 -27.42
C ALA A 11 10.50 3.74 -27.06
N LEU A 12 10.55 2.86 -28.06
CA LEU A 12 10.98 1.47 -27.89
C LEU A 12 12.42 1.40 -27.37
N LEU A 13 13.37 2.07 -28.05
CA LEU A 13 14.78 2.12 -27.67
C LEU A 13 14.96 2.70 -26.27
N ARG A 14 14.21 3.76 -25.94
CA ARG A 14 14.25 4.35 -24.59
C ARG A 14 13.86 3.34 -23.50
N HIS A 15 12.83 2.51 -23.75
CA HIS A 15 12.42 1.51 -22.78
C HIS A 15 13.36 0.29 -22.74
N GLN A 16 13.98 -0.08 -23.86
CA GLN A 16 14.95 -1.17 -23.93
C GLN A 16 16.28 -0.82 -23.25
N ASN A 17 16.75 0.42 -23.41
CA ASN A 17 18.04 0.86 -22.87
C ASN A 17 17.97 1.37 -21.42
N ALA A 18 16.77 1.54 -20.87
CA ALA A 18 16.63 1.93 -19.47
C ALA A 18 16.95 0.77 -18.51
N PRO A 19 17.42 1.05 -17.28
CA PRO A 19 17.75 0.01 -16.32
C PRO A 19 16.58 -0.94 -16.05
N LEU A 20 16.93 -2.16 -15.64
CA LEU A 20 15.99 -3.24 -15.33
C LEU A 20 14.99 -3.54 -16.46
N ALA A 21 15.44 -3.48 -17.72
CA ALA A 21 14.57 -3.66 -18.89
C ALA A 21 13.92 -5.04 -18.92
N ALA A 22 14.66 -6.10 -18.57
CA ALA A 22 14.18 -7.47 -18.58
C ALA A 22 13.12 -7.71 -17.47
N GLU A 23 13.35 -7.14 -16.29
CA GLU A 23 12.48 -7.21 -15.12
C GLU A 23 11.18 -6.44 -15.35
N ARG A 24 11.28 -5.22 -15.92
CA ARG A 24 10.11 -4.44 -16.34
C ARG A 24 9.31 -5.17 -17.41
N ALA A 25 9.96 -5.77 -18.40
CA ALA A 25 9.29 -6.56 -19.44
C ALA A 25 8.58 -7.80 -18.86
N SER A 26 9.21 -8.49 -17.92
CA SER A 26 8.64 -9.66 -17.24
C SER A 26 7.39 -9.31 -16.43
N PHE A 27 7.43 -8.21 -15.67
CA PHE A 27 6.27 -7.72 -14.93
C PHE A 27 5.11 -7.33 -15.85
N LEU A 28 5.40 -6.62 -16.96
CA LEU A 28 4.39 -6.26 -17.95
C LEU A 28 3.77 -7.49 -18.62
N ALA A 29 4.57 -8.51 -18.93
CA ALA A 29 4.08 -9.77 -19.48
C ALA A 29 3.16 -10.49 -18.47
N LYS A 30 3.51 -10.51 -17.19
CA LYS A 30 2.65 -11.05 -16.12
C LYS A 30 1.33 -10.29 -16.02
N ARG A 31 1.37 -8.96 -16.11
CA ARG A 31 0.15 -8.12 -16.12
C ARG A 31 -0.72 -8.36 -17.35
N ALA A 32 -0.11 -8.52 -18.52
CA ALA A 32 -0.83 -8.87 -19.74
C ALA A 32 -1.53 -10.24 -19.62
N LYS A 33 -0.82 -11.25 -19.08
CA LYS A 33 -1.40 -12.58 -18.81
C LYS A 33 -2.57 -12.53 -17.83
N ASN A 34 -2.55 -11.58 -16.89
CA ASN A 34 -3.65 -11.34 -15.95
C ASN A 34 -4.79 -10.47 -16.54
N GLY A 35 -4.81 -10.22 -17.86
CA GLY A 35 -5.91 -9.53 -18.55
C GLY A 35 -5.79 -8.01 -18.61
N ALA A 36 -4.63 -7.41 -18.31
CA ALA A 36 -4.45 -5.98 -18.43
C ALA A 36 -4.55 -5.51 -19.90
N ALA A 37 -5.36 -4.48 -20.15
CA ALA A 37 -5.52 -3.90 -21.48
C ALA A 37 -4.21 -3.27 -22.00
N PRO A 38 -4.00 -3.21 -23.34
CA PRO A 38 -2.79 -2.63 -23.94
C PRO A 38 -2.51 -1.19 -23.49
N SER A 39 -3.55 -0.36 -23.38
CA SER A 39 -3.42 1.02 -22.91
C SER A 39 -2.94 1.11 -21.46
N THR A 40 -3.38 0.19 -20.59
CA THR A 40 -2.91 0.07 -19.21
C THR A 40 -1.45 -0.36 -19.16
N LEU A 41 -1.04 -1.31 -20.01
CA LEU A 41 0.35 -1.76 -20.09
C LEU A 41 1.30 -0.65 -20.54
N VAL A 42 0.89 0.20 -21.48
CA VAL A 42 1.68 1.38 -21.88
C VAL A 42 1.85 2.37 -20.72
N LYS A 43 0.78 2.62 -19.95
CA LYS A 43 0.85 3.48 -18.75
C LYS A 43 1.80 2.88 -17.71
N LEU A 44 1.65 1.60 -17.39
CA LEU A 44 2.53 0.88 -16.47
C LEU A 44 3.99 0.92 -16.96
N ALA A 45 4.25 0.70 -18.24
CA ALA A 45 5.62 0.73 -18.78
C ALA A 45 6.30 2.09 -18.58
N ARG A 46 5.55 3.20 -18.70
CA ARG A 46 6.02 4.55 -18.43
C ARG A 46 6.24 4.78 -16.93
N GLU A 47 5.33 4.33 -16.08
CA GLU A 47 5.46 4.47 -14.63
C GLU A 47 6.66 3.69 -14.09
N LEU A 48 6.83 2.44 -14.53
CA LEU A 48 7.97 1.59 -14.17
C LEU A 48 9.31 2.22 -14.56
N PHE A 49 9.37 2.90 -15.70
CA PHE A 49 10.58 3.61 -16.13
C PHE A 49 10.96 4.71 -15.12
N VAL A 50 9.97 5.45 -14.61
CA VAL A 50 10.21 6.52 -13.63
C VAL A 50 10.57 5.93 -12.27
N ILE A 51 9.89 4.86 -11.84
CA ILE A 51 10.15 4.18 -10.56
C ILE A 51 11.61 3.73 -10.48
N VAL A 52 12.16 3.19 -11.57
CA VAL A 52 13.58 2.83 -11.66
C VAL A 52 14.50 4.02 -11.38
N GLN A 53 14.15 5.21 -11.90
CA GLN A 53 14.96 6.41 -11.76
C GLN A 53 14.85 7.03 -10.36
N GLU A 54 13.65 7.07 -9.79
CA GLU A 54 13.41 7.74 -8.49
C GLU A 54 13.88 6.91 -7.30
N LEU A 55 13.89 5.58 -7.40
CA LEU A 55 14.30 4.67 -6.32
C LEU A 55 15.74 4.15 -6.46
N ASP A 56 16.48 4.58 -7.48
CA ASP A 56 17.85 4.10 -7.79
C ASP A 56 18.01 2.57 -7.67
N LEU A 57 17.12 1.83 -8.35
CA LEU A 57 17.02 0.37 -8.19
C LEU A 57 18.21 -0.42 -8.75
N ALA A 58 19.23 0.28 -9.26
CA ALA A 58 20.45 -0.29 -9.84
C ALA A 58 21.30 -1.06 -8.81
N ASN A 59 21.24 -0.67 -7.53
CA ASN A 59 22.17 -1.19 -6.51
C ASN A 59 21.73 -2.53 -5.87
N ASN A 60 20.74 -3.21 -6.45
CA ASN A 60 20.17 -4.48 -5.97
C ASN A 60 19.67 -4.52 -4.50
N GLU A 61 19.56 -3.38 -3.83
CA GLU A 61 19.10 -3.27 -2.44
C GLU A 61 17.60 -3.56 -2.27
N MET A 62 17.23 -3.93 -1.05
CA MET A 62 15.84 -4.05 -0.61
C MET A 62 15.25 -2.67 -0.36
N ILE A 63 14.01 -2.46 -0.83
CA ILE A 63 13.34 -1.16 -0.77
C ILE A 63 12.28 -1.19 0.33
N THR A 64 12.30 -0.19 1.21
CA THR A 64 11.31 -0.06 2.27
C THR A 64 10.03 0.64 1.77
N PRO A 65 8.87 0.40 2.41
CA PRO A 65 7.66 1.16 2.11
C PRO A 65 7.84 2.67 2.26
N LEU A 66 8.65 3.11 3.23
CA LEU A 66 8.98 4.53 3.44
C LEU A 66 9.73 5.12 2.24
N ALA A 67 10.71 4.40 1.68
CA ALA A 67 11.42 4.85 0.48
C ALA A 67 10.47 5.02 -0.71
N ILE A 68 9.47 4.14 -0.86
CA ILE A 68 8.43 4.27 -1.89
C ILE A 68 7.60 5.53 -1.67
N GLU A 69 7.17 5.81 -0.44
CA GLU A 69 6.37 7.01 -0.15
C GLU A 69 7.16 8.30 -0.44
N VAL A 70 8.41 8.39 0.01
CA VAL A 70 9.28 9.55 -0.25
C VAL A 70 9.50 9.76 -1.76
N ALA A 71 9.74 8.68 -2.52
CA ALA A 71 9.89 8.76 -3.97
C ALA A 71 8.57 9.15 -4.67
N ALA A 72 7.43 8.65 -4.19
CA ALA A 72 6.11 8.98 -4.73
C ALA A 72 5.78 10.46 -4.55
N GLU A 73 6.06 11.01 -3.37
CA GLU A 73 5.88 12.45 -3.07
C GLU A 73 6.76 13.31 -3.97
N ARG A 74 8.05 12.98 -4.08
CA ARG A 74 9.00 13.68 -4.95
C ARG A 74 8.53 13.66 -6.41
N TRP A 75 8.14 12.50 -6.93
CA TRP A 75 7.63 12.37 -8.29
C TRP A 75 6.37 13.19 -8.53
N ALA A 76 5.39 13.09 -7.62
CA ALA A 76 4.13 13.81 -7.72
C ALA A 76 4.35 15.33 -7.73
N TRP A 77 5.24 15.82 -6.86
CA TRP A 77 5.66 17.21 -6.80
C TRP A 77 6.26 17.65 -8.14
N GLN A 78 7.18 16.87 -8.73
CA GLN A 78 7.78 17.17 -10.04
C GLN A 78 6.72 17.21 -11.16
N GLN A 79 5.73 16.31 -11.14
CA GLN A 79 4.67 16.29 -12.16
C GLN A 79 3.84 17.57 -12.14
N LYS A 80 3.47 18.05 -10.96
CA LYS A 80 2.75 19.31 -10.81
C LYS A 80 3.61 20.50 -11.24
N HIS A 81 4.86 20.58 -10.80
CA HIS A 81 5.76 21.69 -11.16
C HIS A 81 6.02 21.79 -12.66
N ARG A 82 5.97 20.67 -13.37
CA ARG A 82 6.10 20.62 -14.84
C ARG A 82 4.78 20.80 -15.58
N ASN A 83 3.69 21.15 -14.90
CA ASN A 83 2.32 21.26 -15.43
C ASN A 83 1.83 19.99 -16.14
N ARG A 84 2.31 18.81 -15.72
CA ARG A 84 1.92 17.51 -16.27
C ARG A 84 0.76 16.85 -15.52
N ALA A 85 0.44 17.35 -14.33
CA ALA A 85 -0.69 16.94 -13.53
C ALA A 85 -1.34 18.14 -12.85
N GLN A 86 -2.68 18.13 -12.76
CA GLN A 86 -3.46 19.14 -12.05
C GLN A 86 -3.34 19.01 -10.52
N SER A 87 -3.02 17.80 -10.03
CA SER A 87 -2.81 17.54 -8.61
C SER A 87 -1.74 16.47 -8.39
N GLU A 88 -1.06 16.53 -7.26
CA GLU A 88 -0.05 15.56 -6.83
C GLU A 88 -0.68 14.20 -6.48
N ARG A 89 -1.92 14.22 -5.96
CA ARG A 89 -2.59 13.07 -5.35
C ARG A 89 -2.65 11.84 -6.27
N TRP A 90 -3.07 12.02 -7.52
CA TRP A 90 -3.20 10.88 -8.44
C TRP A 90 -1.85 10.31 -8.86
N SER A 91 -0.85 11.16 -9.12
CA SER A 91 0.51 10.73 -9.45
C SER A 91 1.15 9.96 -8.30
N GLN A 92 0.98 10.45 -7.06
CA GLN A 92 1.48 9.78 -5.86
C GLN A 92 0.84 8.39 -5.68
N ILE A 93 -0.49 8.30 -5.79
CA ILE A 93 -1.21 7.03 -5.63
C ILE A 93 -0.76 6.01 -6.69
N LEU A 94 -0.69 6.43 -7.96
CA LEU A 94 -0.31 5.55 -9.06
C LEU A 94 1.13 5.05 -8.92
N PHE A 95 2.05 5.96 -8.60
CA PHE A 95 3.45 5.62 -8.37
C PHE A 95 3.58 4.58 -7.25
N ARG A 96 2.96 4.86 -6.10
CA ARG A 96 3.01 3.97 -4.94
C ARG A 96 2.47 2.59 -5.27
N GLN A 97 1.25 2.51 -5.82
CA GLN A 97 0.62 1.23 -6.16
C GLN A 97 1.46 0.42 -7.15
N THR A 98 2.02 1.09 -8.16
CA THR A 98 2.83 0.44 -9.20
C THR A 98 4.17 -0.02 -8.63
N ALA A 99 4.86 0.82 -7.85
CA ALA A 99 6.13 0.51 -7.22
C ALA A 99 6.00 -0.65 -6.23
N THR A 100 5.02 -0.59 -5.32
CA THR A 100 4.76 -1.67 -4.35
C THR A 100 4.51 -3.00 -5.06
N ALA A 101 3.60 -3.02 -6.04
CA ALA A 101 3.26 -4.26 -6.72
C ALA A 101 4.42 -4.82 -7.58
N TRP A 102 5.25 -3.94 -8.15
CA TRP A 102 6.40 -4.36 -8.92
C TRP A 102 7.54 -4.86 -8.03
N LEU A 103 7.84 -4.17 -6.94
CA LEU A 103 8.89 -4.59 -5.99
C LEU A 103 8.51 -5.88 -5.26
N GLN A 104 7.23 -6.09 -4.96
CA GLN A 104 6.72 -7.39 -4.50
C GLN A 104 6.96 -8.50 -5.53
N PHE A 105 6.67 -8.23 -6.81
CA PHE A 105 6.93 -9.18 -7.89
C PHE A 105 8.42 -9.52 -8.03
N LEU A 106 9.31 -8.55 -7.80
CA LEU A 106 10.76 -8.78 -7.81
C LEU A 106 11.29 -9.40 -6.51
N GLY A 107 10.47 -9.53 -5.46
CA GLY A 107 10.95 -9.92 -4.13
C GLY A 107 11.88 -8.90 -3.48
N ARG A 108 11.86 -7.64 -3.93
CA ARG A 108 12.75 -6.55 -3.47
C ARG A 108 12.05 -5.55 -2.55
N LEU A 109 10.80 -5.82 -2.16
CA LEU A 109 10.11 -5.02 -1.15
C LEU A 109 10.45 -5.59 0.23
N THR A 110 11.09 -4.79 1.09
CA THR A 110 11.21 -5.13 2.50
C THR A 110 9.81 -5.18 3.08
N ILE A 111 9.42 -6.35 3.56
CA ILE A 111 8.29 -6.44 4.48
C ILE A 111 8.90 -5.99 5.81
N PRO A 112 8.60 -4.78 6.32
CA PRO A 112 9.08 -4.44 7.64
C PRO A 112 8.58 -5.53 8.58
N GLU A 113 9.48 -6.15 9.32
CA GLU A 113 9.11 -6.88 10.52
C GLU A 113 8.27 -5.88 11.30
N THR A 114 6.95 -6.10 11.28
CA THR A 114 6.04 -5.19 11.93
C THR A 114 6.46 -5.30 13.37
N GLU A 115 6.91 -4.19 13.99
CA GLU A 115 7.09 -4.21 15.45
C GLU A 115 5.84 -4.87 16.02
N PRO A 116 5.99 -5.89 16.88
CA PRO A 116 4.88 -6.71 17.30
C PRO A 116 3.77 -5.76 17.77
N LYS A 117 2.68 -5.71 16.99
CA LYS A 117 1.57 -4.81 17.31
C LYS A 117 1.18 -5.11 18.75
N PRO A 118 0.96 -4.09 19.60
CA PRO A 118 0.48 -4.32 20.95
C PRO A 118 -0.72 -5.27 20.90
N PHE A 119 -0.65 -6.35 21.68
CA PHE A 119 -1.71 -7.37 21.77
C PHE A 119 -1.99 -8.14 20.46
N ALA A 120 -0.99 -8.30 19.56
CA ALA A 120 -1.15 -9.01 18.29
C ALA A 120 -1.76 -10.42 18.44
N SER A 121 -1.32 -11.19 19.44
CA SER A 121 -1.85 -12.53 19.73
C SER A 121 -3.33 -12.51 20.13
N LEU A 122 -3.75 -11.48 20.87
CA LEU A 122 -5.13 -11.28 21.25
C LEU A 122 -6.00 -10.93 20.03
N VAL A 123 -5.50 -10.05 19.16
CA VAL A 123 -6.19 -9.69 17.91
C VAL A 123 -6.35 -10.91 17.00
N GLU A 124 -5.31 -11.73 16.87
CA GLU A 124 -5.35 -12.96 16.09
C GLU A 124 -6.35 -13.98 16.66
N HIS A 125 -6.36 -14.17 17.98
CA HIS A 125 -7.33 -15.05 18.62
C HIS A 125 -8.76 -14.54 18.40
N PHE A 126 -8.97 -13.22 18.52
CA PHE A 126 -10.26 -12.58 18.28
C PHE A 126 -10.75 -12.75 16.84
N THR A 127 -9.91 -12.49 15.83
CA THR A 127 -10.30 -12.63 14.42
C THR A 127 -10.56 -14.09 14.05
N ASN A 128 -9.77 -15.03 14.58
CA ASN A 128 -10.02 -16.46 14.41
C ASN A 128 -11.35 -16.90 15.03
N ASN A 129 -11.71 -16.39 16.22
CA ASN A 129 -13.02 -16.64 16.84
C ASN A 129 -14.17 -16.09 15.97
N LEU A 130 -14.06 -14.85 15.50
CA LEU A 130 -15.06 -14.22 14.64
C LEU A 130 -15.27 -15.00 13.33
N GLN A 131 -14.19 -15.52 12.74
CA GLN A 131 -14.24 -16.25 11.49
C GLN A 131 -14.73 -17.69 11.67
N ASN A 132 -14.17 -18.43 12.63
CA ASN A 132 -14.38 -19.87 12.74
C ASN A 132 -15.55 -20.24 13.65
N GLU A 133 -15.80 -19.48 14.72
CA GLU A 133 -16.89 -19.76 15.66
C GLU A 133 -18.17 -18.98 15.32
N ARG A 134 -18.03 -17.72 14.91
CA ARG A 134 -19.18 -16.87 14.53
C ARG A 134 -19.49 -16.87 13.03
N GLY A 135 -18.66 -17.49 12.21
CA GLY A 135 -18.88 -17.64 10.77
C GLY A 135 -18.96 -16.32 10.00
N LEU A 136 -18.34 -15.24 10.51
CA LEU A 136 -18.41 -13.93 9.88
C LEU A 136 -17.64 -13.89 8.57
N SER A 137 -18.12 -13.07 7.64
CA SER A 137 -17.43 -12.84 6.37
C SER A 137 -16.05 -12.22 6.59
N SER A 138 -15.08 -12.52 5.72
CA SER A 138 -13.73 -11.96 5.81
C SER A 138 -13.71 -10.43 5.82
N VAL A 139 -14.64 -9.79 5.09
CA VAL A 139 -14.79 -8.32 5.05
C VAL A 139 -15.26 -7.79 6.41
N THR A 140 -16.20 -8.48 7.04
CA THR A 140 -16.69 -8.14 8.38
C THR A 140 -15.56 -8.31 9.40
N VAL A 141 -14.86 -9.45 9.40
CA VAL A 141 -13.72 -9.72 10.30
C VAL A 141 -12.63 -8.64 10.15
N ALA A 142 -12.29 -8.25 8.91
CA ALA A 142 -11.32 -7.19 8.66
C ALA A 142 -11.76 -5.83 9.23
N ASN A 143 -13.06 -5.50 9.16
CA ASN A 143 -13.60 -4.30 9.78
C ASN A 143 -13.46 -4.33 11.30
N TYR A 144 -13.85 -5.43 11.95
CA TYR A 144 -13.68 -5.60 13.40
C TYR A 144 -12.21 -5.52 13.82
N GLN A 145 -11.33 -6.19 13.06
CA GLN A 145 -9.88 -6.10 13.27
C GLN A 145 -9.39 -4.65 13.20
N TRP A 146 -9.85 -3.87 12.22
CA TRP A 146 -9.47 -2.47 12.11
C TRP A 146 -9.88 -1.65 13.33
N HIS A 147 -11.11 -1.82 13.82
CA HIS A 147 -11.59 -1.11 15.01
C HIS A 147 -10.81 -1.49 16.27
N ILE A 148 -10.61 -2.79 16.52
CA ILE A 148 -9.91 -3.25 17.73
C ILE A 148 -8.42 -2.86 17.69
N GLU A 149 -7.76 -2.91 16.54
CA GLU A 149 -6.37 -2.45 16.41
C GLU A 149 -6.23 -0.96 16.74
N LYS A 150 -7.21 -0.12 16.35
CA LYS A 150 -7.21 1.31 16.70
C LYS A 150 -7.39 1.54 18.19
N PHE A 151 -8.30 0.81 18.82
CA PHE A 151 -8.51 0.85 20.27
C PHE A 151 -7.24 0.45 21.02
N LEU A 152 -6.70 -0.73 20.70
CA LEU A 152 -5.53 -1.31 21.36
C LEU A 152 -4.27 -0.46 21.20
N THR A 153 -4.09 0.16 20.03
CA THR A 153 -2.99 1.10 19.81
C THR A 153 -3.11 2.32 20.72
N TRP A 154 -4.32 2.90 20.83
CA TRP A 154 -4.58 4.03 21.72
C TRP A 154 -4.41 3.65 23.19
N PHE A 155 -4.93 2.49 23.60
CA PHE A 155 -4.83 1.97 24.96
C PHE A 155 -3.36 1.75 25.35
N ASN A 156 -2.56 1.18 24.44
CA ASN A 156 -1.12 0.99 24.66
C ASN A 156 -0.36 2.32 24.82
N THR A 157 -0.79 3.43 24.18
CA THR A 157 -0.15 4.74 24.41
C THR A 157 -0.34 5.29 25.83
N GLN A 158 -1.33 4.79 26.57
CA GLN A 158 -1.53 5.11 27.98
C GLN A 158 -0.65 4.26 28.92
N GLN A 159 0.23 3.40 28.37
CA GLN A 159 1.05 2.43 29.10
C GLN A 159 0.24 1.46 29.98
N GLN A 160 -1.01 1.19 29.61
CA GLN A 160 -1.89 0.28 30.35
C GLN A 160 -1.75 -1.17 29.87
N ILE A 161 -1.97 -2.10 30.81
CA ILE A 161 -1.96 -3.54 30.54
C ILE A 161 -3.39 -3.95 30.17
N PHE A 162 -3.57 -4.80 29.15
CA PHE A 162 -4.91 -5.20 28.68
C PHE A 162 -5.80 -5.83 29.77
N LEU A 163 -5.23 -6.43 30.81
CA LEU A 163 -5.97 -6.97 31.96
C LEU A 163 -6.77 -5.90 32.73
N GLU A 164 -6.41 -4.63 32.58
CA GLU A 164 -7.07 -3.50 33.24
C GLU A 164 -8.15 -2.86 32.36
N VAL A 165 -8.40 -3.41 31.16
CA VAL A 165 -9.36 -2.83 30.23
C VAL A 165 -10.76 -2.84 30.84
N SER A 166 -11.41 -1.68 30.82
CA SER A 166 -12.75 -1.48 31.35
C SER A 166 -13.67 -0.87 30.30
N VAL A 167 -14.97 -0.90 30.57
CA VAL A 167 -15.97 -0.22 29.73
C VAL A 167 -15.71 1.29 29.69
N ALA A 168 -15.17 1.87 30.76
CA ALA A 168 -14.81 3.28 30.80
C ALA A 168 -13.70 3.62 29.78
N ASP A 169 -12.76 2.70 29.53
CA ASP A 169 -11.71 2.89 28.51
C ASP A 169 -12.30 2.85 27.10
N THR A 170 -13.28 1.97 26.85
CA THR A 170 -14.01 1.95 25.58
C THR A 170 -14.81 3.22 25.36
N ASP A 171 -15.48 3.74 26.39
CA ASP A 171 -16.22 4.99 26.32
C ASP A 171 -15.27 6.18 26.08
N ALA A 172 -14.15 6.23 26.79
CA ALA A 172 -13.13 7.26 26.61
C ALA A 172 -12.53 7.24 25.18
N PHE A 173 -12.30 6.05 24.62
CA PHE A 173 -11.87 5.89 23.24
C PHE A 173 -12.93 6.38 22.25
N LEU A 174 -14.18 5.94 22.38
CA LEU A 174 -15.27 6.33 21.48
C LEU A 174 -15.57 7.83 21.55
N ALA A 175 -15.55 8.42 22.75
CA ALA A 175 -15.68 9.86 22.95
C ALA A 175 -14.59 10.62 22.19
N ARG A 176 -13.33 10.16 22.27
CA ARG A 176 -12.22 10.77 21.53
C ARG A 176 -12.34 10.58 20.01
N GLN A 177 -12.81 9.43 19.54
CA GLN A 177 -13.01 9.20 18.11
C GLN A 177 -14.20 9.99 17.55
N SER A 178 -15.15 10.44 18.38
CA SER A 178 -16.30 11.23 17.91
C SER A 178 -15.92 12.55 17.23
N GLU A 179 -14.72 13.07 17.50
CA GLU A 179 -14.15 14.26 16.82
C GLU A 179 -13.71 13.96 15.38
N ARG A 180 -13.47 12.69 15.04
CA ARG A 180 -12.87 12.25 13.77
C ARG A 180 -13.75 11.29 12.97
N TRP A 181 -14.63 10.55 13.63
CA TRP A 181 -15.49 9.52 13.03
C TRP A 181 -16.93 10.01 12.94
N HIS A 182 -17.58 9.70 11.82
CA HIS A 182 -19.01 9.94 11.68
C HIS A 182 -19.81 8.99 12.59
N ARG A 183 -21.05 9.39 12.95
CA ARG A 183 -21.94 8.59 13.82
C ARG A 183 -22.09 7.13 13.36
N VAL A 184 -22.14 6.89 12.05
CA VAL A 184 -22.24 5.54 11.47
C VAL A 184 -21.00 4.71 11.79
N SER A 185 -19.80 5.29 11.70
CA SER A 185 -18.55 4.60 12.03
C SER A 185 -18.45 4.27 13.52
N ILE A 186 -18.98 5.14 14.39
CA ILE A 186 -19.08 4.87 15.83
C ILE A 186 -20.06 3.72 16.10
N ALA A 187 -21.23 3.74 15.47
CA ALA A 187 -22.25 2.70 15.63
C ALA A 187 -21.78 1.32 15.14
N THR A 188 -20.94 1.26 14.10
CA THR A 188 -20.33 0.00 13.64
C THR A 188 -19.14 -0.45 14.50
N SER A 189 -18.67 0.38 15.43
CA SER A 189 -17.56 0.07 16.35
C SER A 189 -18.01 -0.47 17.70
N ALA A 190 -19.28 -0.25 18.07
CA ALA A 190 -19.89 -0.65 19.34
C ALA A 190 -20.56 -2.03 19.21
#